data_AF-A0A378YT29-F1
#
_entry.id   AF-A0A378YT29-F1
#
_cell.length_a   1.000
_cell.length_b   1.000
_cell.length_c   1.000
_cell.angle_alpha   90.00
_cell.angle_beta   90.00
_cell.angle_gamma   90.00
#
_symmetry.space_group_name_H-M   'P 1'
#
loop_
_entity.id
_entity.type
_entity.pdbx_description
1 polymer ?
#
loop_
_entity_poly.entity_id
_entity_poly.type
_entity_poly.pdbx_seq_one_letter_code
_entity_poly.pdbx_strand_id
1 'polypeptide(L)'
;MTDMTHATPADGDAGRQWLDASVRQCLVELALAGAHHGMAHEARTILTALPSLVPDPDTCRWLQAALSIALGDTVAAGGLLAEARNGAPAADATADALACWAASRPSAGGRVAPDAPIAPTPVAASRTSDIFHTSRS
;
A
#
# COMPACT_ATOMS: atom_id res chain seq x y z
N MET A 1 -40.01 -42.28 -3.30
CA MET A 1 -39.85 -41.49 -4.54
C MET A 1 -39.25 -40.17 -4.11
N THR A 2 -37.92 -40.11 -4.16
CA THR A 2 -37.08 -38.99 -3.72
C THR A 2 -37.11 -37.90 -4.78
N ASP A 3 -37.67 -36.75 -4.45
CA ASP A 3 -37.37 -35.50 -5.17
C ASP A 3 -36.38 -34.73 -4.31
N MET A 4 -35.10 -34.87 -4.67
CA MET A 4 -33.98 -34.22 -4.01
C MET A 4 -33.63 -33.02 -4.88
N THR A 5 -34.39 -31.94 -4.72
CA THR A 5 -34.12 -30.66 -5.38
C THR A 5 -32.79 -30.13 -4.82
N HIS A 6 -31.71 -30.39 -5.57
CA HIS A 6 -30.38 -29.90 -5.25
C HIS A 6 -30.40 -28.38 -5.49
N ALA A 7 -30.58 -27.61 -4.42
CA ALA A 7 -30.37 -26.17 -4.47
C ALA A 7 -28.90 -25.94 -4.85
N THR A 8 -28.68 -25.34 -6.02
CA THR A 8 -27.37 -24.87 -6.47
C THR A 8 -26.91 -23.77 -5.50
N PRO A 9 -25.86 -23.97 -4.70
CA PRO A 9 -25.33 -22.88 -3.88
C PRO A 9 -24.71 -21.84 -4.81
N ALA A 10 -24.98 -20.57 -4.50
CA ALA A 10 -24.49 -19.44 -5.27
C ALA A 10 -22.96 -19.49 -5.43
N ASP A 11 -22.49 -19.35 -6.67
CA ASP A 11 -21.07 -19.31 -7.10
C ASP A 11 -20.17 -18.32 -6.33
N GLY A 12 -20.74 -17.45 -5.49
CA GLY A 12 -19.99 -16.53 -4.63
C GLY A 12 -19.32 -17.18 -3.41
N ASP A 13 -19.75 -18.38 -2.99
CA ASP A 13 -19.17 -19.07 -1.84
C ASP A 13 -17.97 -19.95 -2.22
N ALA A 14 -17.95 -20.50 -3.43
CA ALA A 14 -16.89 -21.41 -3.90
C ALA A 14 -15.49 -20.76 -3.91
N GLY A 15 -15.40 -19.45 -4.17
CA GLY A 15 -14.14 -18.71 -4.12
C GLY A 15 -13.60 -18.49 -2.70
N ARG A 16 -14.48 -18.35 -1.69
CA ARG A 16 -14.10 -18.24 -0.28
C ARG A 16 -13.62 -19.56 0.32
N GLN A 17 -14.06 -20.67 -0.27
CA GLN A 17 -13.68 -22.03 0.12
C GLN A 17 -12.30 -22.45 -0.43
N TRP A 18 -11.73 -21.74 -1.41
CA TRP A 18 -10.46 -22.12 -2.04
C TRP A 18 -9.21 -21.63 -1.30
N LEU A 19 -9.31 -20.51 -0.57
CA LEU A 19 -8.22 -19.96 0.24
C LEU A 19 -8.51 -20.20 1.72
N ASP A 20 -7.61 -20.90 2.41
CA ASP A 20 -7.69 -21.05 3.86
C ASP A 20 -7.51 -19.71 4.59
N ALA A 21 -7.80 -19.69 5.89
CA ALA A 21 -7.73 -18.47 6.70
C ALA A 21 -6.32 -17.88 6.76
N SER A 22 -5.28 -18.71 6.80
CA SER A 22 -3.88 -18.29 6.88
C SER A 22 -3.43 -17.63 5.59
N VAL A 23 -3.85 -18.15 4.43
CA VAL A 23 -3.55 -17.56 3.13
C VAL A 23 -4.26 -16.22 2.97
N ARG A 24 -5.54 -16.11 3.38
CA ARG A 24 -6.26 -14.83 3.37
C ARG A 24 -5.59 -13.79 4.26
N GLN A 25 -5.16 -14.18 5.45
CA GLN A 25 -4.39 -13.30 6.35
C GLN A 25 -3.08 -12.85 5.69
N CYS A 26 -2.32 -13.78 5.10
CA CYS A 26 -1.07 -13.46 4.43
C CYS A 26 -1.26 -12.44 3.29
N LEU A 27 -2.31 -12.57 2.49
CA LEU A 27 -2.63 -11.59 1.44
C LEU A 27 -2.88 -10.18 2.01
N VAL A 28 -3.59 -10.06 3.13
CA VAL A 28 -3.85 -8.77 3.79
C VAL A 28 -2.56 -8.16 4.33
N GLU A 29 -1.72 -8.97 4.98
CA GLU A 29 -0.42 -8.53 5.50
C GLU A 29 0.52 -8.08 4.36
N LEU A 30 0.55 -8.82 3.25
CA LEU A 30 1.29 -8.45 2.05
C LEU A 30 0.79 -7.14 1.43
N ALA A 31 -0.52 -6.87 1.46
CA ALA A 31 -1.06 -5.61 0.98
C ALA A 31 -0.58 -4.43 1.84
N LEU A 32 -0.58 -4.59 3.17
CA LEU A 32 -0.07 -3.57 4.09
C LEU A 32 1.42 -3.32 3.88
N ALA A 33 2.23 -4.38 3.85
CA ALA A 33 3.66 -4.28 3.56
C ALA A 33 3.91 -3.65 2.18
N GLY A 34 3.23 -4.15 1.15
CA GLY A 34 3.35 -3.68 -0.23
C GLY A 34 3.02 -2.19 -0.38
N ALA A 35 1.97 -1.70 0.30
CA ALA A 35 1.62 -0.28 0.29
C ALA A 35 2.76 0.61 0.82
N HIS A 36 3.51 0.14 1.83
CA HIS A 36 4.69 0.85 2.34
C HIS A 36 5.93 0.73 1.45
N HIS A 37 6.03 -0.33 0.65
CA HIS A 37 7.18 -0.61 -0.22
C HIS A 37 6.96 -0.17 -1.69
N GLY A 38 5.94 0.62 -1.98
CA GLY A 38 5.69 1.18 -3.32
C GLY A 38 4.85 0.31 -4.25
N MET A 39 4.32 -0.82 -3.77
CA MET A 39 3.43 -1.73 -4.51
C MET A 39 1.97 -1.27 -4.40
N ALA A 40 1.72 0.00 -4.76
CA ALA A 40 0.42 0.62 -4.56
C ALA A 40 -0.68 0.04 -5.46
N HIS A 41 -0.32 -0.58 -6.59
CA HIS A 41 -1.29 -1.21 -7.48
C HIS A 41 -1.80 -2.52 -6.88
N GLU A 42 -0.89 -3.39 -6.46
CA GLU A 42 -1.17 -4.68 -5.82
C GLU A 42 -1.94 -4.50 -4.52
N ALA A 43 -1.52 -3.54 -3.69
CA ALA A 43 -2.22 -3.20 -2.46
C ALA A 43 -3.66 -2.70 -2.71
N ARG A 44 -3.91 -1.92 -3.77
CA ARG A 44 -5.27 -1.49 -4.16
C ARG A 44 -6.13 -2.65 -4.68
N THR A 45 -5.51 -3.59 -5.41
CA THR A 45 -6.19 -4.81 -5.86
C THR A 45 -6.68 -5.62 -4.66
N ILE A 46 -5.82 -5.80 -3.64
CA ILE A 46 -6.20 -6.52 -2.42
C ILE A 46 -7.21 -5.74 -1.59
N LEU A 47 -7.11 -4.41 -1.51
CA LEU A 47 -8.11 -3.55 -0.87
C LEU A 47 -9.51 -3.75 -1.45
N THR A 48 -9.62 -3.88 -2.78
CA THR A 48 -10.89 -4.13 -3.46
C THR A 48 -11.44 -5.52 -3.15
N ALA A 49 -10.57 -6.51 -2.99
CA ALA A 49 -10.92 -7.88 -2.65
C ALA A 49 -11.17 -8.12 -1.15
N LEU A 50 -10.86 -7.15 -0.28
CA LEU A 50 -10.85 -7.30 1.17
C LEU A 50 -12.16 -7.86 1.76
N PRO A 51 -13.36 -7.46 1.30
CA PRO A 51 -14.62 -8.04 1.80
C PRO A 51 -14.75 -9.55 1.53
N SER A 52 -14.10 -10.07 0.49
CA SER A 52 -14.06 -11.50 0.22
C SER A 52 -13.02 -12.23 1.07
N LEU A 53 -11.95 -11.54 1.48
CA LEU A 53 -10.84 -12.09 2.27
C LEU A 53 -11.11 -12.09 3.78
N VAL A 54 -11.88 -11.13 4.27
CA VAL A 54 -12.15 -10.90 5.70
C VAL A 54 -13.65 -11.06 5.97
N PRO A 55 -14.10 -12.21 6.53
CA PRO A 55 -15.52 -12.48 6.76
C PRO A 55 -16.16 -11.57 7.81
N ASP A 56 -15.37 -11.16 8.81
CA ASP A 56 -15.82 -10.29 9.88
C ASP A 56 -15.93 -8.84 9.36
N PRO A 57 -17.13 -8.23 9.36
CA PRO A 57 -17.35 -6.94 8.72
C PRO A 57 -16.65 -5.79 9.45
N ASP A 58 -16.54 -5.84 10.78
CA ASP A 58 -15.86 -4.81 11.56
C ASP A 58 -14.35 -4.86 11.31
N THR A 59 -13.75 -6.04 11.39
CA THR A 59 -12.35 -6.28 11.05
C THR A 59 -12.05 -5.86 9.62
N CYS A 60 -12.92 -6.20 8.68
CA CYS A 60 -12.79 -5.78 7.29
C CYS A 60 -12.74 -4.24 7.18
N ARG A 61 -13.66 -3.53 7.85
CA ARG A 61 -13.70 -2.06 7.85
C ARG A 61 -12.43 -1.44 8.44
N TRP A 62 -11.91 -1.98 9.53
CA TRP A 62 -10.64 -1.52 10.12
C TRP A 62 -9.46 -1.72 9.17
N LEU A 63 -9.40 -2.87 8.50
CA LEU A 63 -8.34 -3.15 7.54
C LEU A 63 -8.47 -2.29 6.27
N GLN A 64 -9.69 -1.97 5.83
CA GLN A 64 -9.91 -1.01 4.74
C GLN A 64 -9.38 0.38 5.11
N ALA A 65 -9.67 0.86 6.32
CA ALA A 65 -9.15 2.14 6.81
C ALA A 65 -7.63 2.09 6.91
N ALA A 66 -7.06 1.04 7.51
CA ALA A 66 -5.63 0.87 7.67
C ALA A 66 -4.88 0.85 6.33
N LEU A 67 -5.39 0.10 5.34
CA LEU A 67 -4.77 0.01 4.03
C LEU A 67 -4.93 1.30 3.22
N SER A 68 -6.05 2.02 3.39
CA SER A 68 -6.22 3.37 2.82
C SER A 68 -5.19 4.36 3.39
N ILE A 69 -4.94 4.31 4.71
CA ILE A 69 -3.87 5.08 5.35
C ILE A 69 -2.50 4.70 4.78
N ALA A 70 -2.21 3.40 4.65
CA ALA A 70 -0.94 2.90 4.11
C ALA A 70 -0.68 3.43 2.68
N LEU A 71 -1.72 3.43 1.84
CA LEU A 71 -1.72 3.96 0.47
C LEU A 71 -1.71 5.50 0.38
N GLY A 72 -1.88 6.20 1.50
CA GLY A 72 -1.92 7.66 1.57
C GLY A 72 -3.28 8.28 1.22
N ASP A 73 -4.34 7.48 1.11
CA ASP A 73 -5.71 7.98 0.92
C ASP A 73 -6.36 8.29 2.27
N THR A 74 -5.99 9.45 2.83
CA THR A 74 -6.47 9.90 4.14
C THR A 74 -7.94 10.30 4.13
N VAL A 75 -8.50 10.66 2.98
CA VAL A 75 -9.91 11.01 2.83
C VAL A 75 -10.77 9.76 2.93
N ALA A 76 -10.45 8.71 2.17
CA ALA A 76 -11.15 7.43 2.26
C ALA A 76 -11.03 6.83 3.66
N ALA A 77 -9.83 6.87 4.26
CA ALA A 77 -9.61 6.41 5.63
C ALA A 77 -10.49 7.17 6.64
N GLY A 78 -10.56 8.50 6.55
CA GLY A 78 -11.36 9.32 7.44
C GLY A 78 -12.86 8.98 7.38
N GLY A 79 -13.40 8.78 6.17
CA GLY A 79 -14.78 8.33 5.99
C GLY A 79 -15.04 6.98 6.65
N LEU A 80 -14.15 6.01 6.43
CA LEU A 80 -14.28 4.66 7.02
C LEU A 80 -14.22 4.67 8.55
N LEU A 81 -13.35 5.50 9.15
CA LEU A 81 -13.25 5.63 10.60
C LEU A 81 -14.49 6.30 11.22
N ALA A 82 -15.05 7.31 10.53
CA ALA A 82 -16.30 7.95 10.97
C ALA A 82 -17.47 6.96 10.95
N GLU A 83 -17.60 6.16 9.89
CA GLU A 83 -18.61 5.12 9.77
C GLU A 83 -18.46 4.01 10.83
N ALA A 84 -17.22 3.67 11.20
CA ALA A 84 -16.95 2.63 12.19
C ALA A 84 -17.26 3.06 13.63
N ARG A 85 -17.03 4.34 13.98
CA ARG A 85 -17.35 4.90 15.30
C ARG A 85 -18.85 4.90 15.62
N ASN A 86 -19.70 4.88 14.60
CA ASN A 86 -21.15 4.83 14.79
C ASN A 86 -21.67 3.46 15.30
N GLY A 87 -20.79 2.45 15.45
CA GLY A 87 -21.18 1.04 15.71
C GLY A 87 -21.04 0.51 17.14
N ALA A 88 -20.03 0.90 17.95
CA ALA A 88 -19.80 0.37 19.31
C ALA A 88 -18.63 1.07 20.05
N PRO A 89 -18.57 1.07 21.40
CA PRO A 89 -17.46 1.69 22.16
C PRO A 89 -16.09 1.00 22.00
N ALA A 90 -16.04 -0.31 21.68
CA ALA A 90 -14.77 -0.97 21.35
C ALA A 90 -14.21 -0.51 19.99
N ALA A 91 -15.04 0.09 19.13
CA ALA A 91 -14.62 0.73 17.90
C ALA A 91 -13.78 1.98 18.15
N ASP A 92 -13.94 2.63 19.31
CA ASP A 92 -13.29 3.91 19.59
C ASP A 92 -11.78 3.76 19.74
N ALA A 93 -11.30 2.74 20.47
CA ALA A 93 -9.86 2.54 20.67
C ALA A 93 -9.12 2.21 19.36
N THR A 94 -9.69 1.33 18.52
CA THR A 94 -9.11 1.00 17.21
C THR A 94 -9.19 2.20 16.26
N ALA A 95 -10.30 2.94 16.26
CA ALA A 95 -10.44 4.15 15.47
C ALA A 95 -9.41 5.21 15.86
N ASP A 96 -9.19 5.41 17.15
CA ASP A 96 -8.22 6.37 17.69
C ASP A 96 -6.79 5.99 17.33
N ALA A 97 -6.44 4.70 17.43
CA ALA A 97 -5.13 4.20 17.02
C ALA A 97 -4.88 4.45 15.53
N LEU A 98 -5.86 4.16 14.66
CA LEU A 98 -5.74 4.40 13.22
C LEU A 98 -5.73 5.89 12.87
N ALA A 99 -6.51 6.72 13.57
CA ALA A 99 -6.48 8.17 13.40
C ALA A 99 -5.11 8.76 13.81
N CYS A 100 -4.54 8.30 14.92
CA CYS A 100 -3.19 8.68 15.37
C CYS A 100 -2.13 8.27 14.35
N TRP A 101 -2.22 7.06 13.80
CA TRP A 101 -1.33 6.60 12.75
C TRP A 101 -1.45 7.45 11.48
N ALA A 102 -2.67 7.78 11.04
CA ALA A 102 -2.90 8.65 9.89
C ALA A 102 -2.26 10.04 10.10
N ALA A 103 -2.41 10.62 11.29
CA ALA A 103 -1.82 11.91 11.65
C ALA A 103 -0.28 11.89 11.71
N SER A 104 0.31 10.72 12.01
CA SER A 104 1.77 10.55 12.08
C SER A 104 2.45 10.48 10.71
N ARG A 105 1.67 10.38 9.62
CA ARG A 105 2.25 10.30 8.26
C ARG A 105 2.77 11.66 7.84
N PRO A 106 4.00 11.73 7.28
CA PRO A 106 4.51 12.97 6.73
C PRO A 106 3.55 13.45 5.65
N SER A 107 3.04 14.67 5.79
CA SER A 107 2.27 15.32 4.73
C SER A 107 3.10 15.28 3.45
N ALA A 108 2.48 14.94 2.32
CA ALA A 108 3.17 14.67 1.05
C ALA A 108 4.12 15.80 0.55
N GLY A 109 4.14 16.97 1.20
CA GLY A 109 5.10 18.06 0.98
C GLY A 109 6.46 17.92 1.69
N GLY A 110 6.69 16.89 2.51
CA GLY A 110 7.93 16.68 3.27
C GLY A 110 8.96 15.75 2.63
N ARG A 111 8.86 15.42 1.34
CA ARG A 111 9.97 14.73 0.65
C ARG A 111 11.09 15.74 0.43
N VAL A 112 12.00 15.84 1.40
CA VAL A 112 13.37 16.30 1.12
C VAL A 112 13.85 15.41 -0.02
N ALA A 113 14.14 16.02 -1.17
CA ALA A 113 14.70 15.32 -2.31
C ALA A 113 15.90 14.49 -1.82
N PRO A 114 16.08 13.23 -2.27
CA PRO A 114 17.34 12.56 -2.02
C PRO A 114 18.43 13.45 -2.58
N ASP A 115 19.37 13.83 -1.72
CA ASP A 115 20.52 14.66 -2.04
C ASP A 115 21.11 14.12 -3.35
N ALA A 116 21.08 14.95 -4.39
CA ALA A 116 21.55 14.55 -5.70
C ALA A 116 23.01 14.06 -5.54
N PRO A 117 23.41 12.95 -6.16
CA PRO A 117 24.80 12.53 -6.08
C PRO A 117 25.67 13.67 -6.58
N ILE A 118 26.55 14.17 -5.71
CA ILE A 118 27.53 15.22 -6.02
C ILE A 118 28.29 14.74 -7.26
N ALA A 119 28.05 15.39 -8.39
CA ALA A 119 28.76 15.08 -9.63
C ALA A 119 30.27 15.27 -9.37
N PRO A 120 31.13 14.29 -9.71
CA PRO A 120 32.56 14.48 -9.57
C PRO A 120 33.00 15.64 -10.47
N THR A 121 33.64 16.64 -9.87
CA THR A 121 34.28 17.74 -10.58
C THR A 121 35.22 17.19 -11.66
N PRO A 122 35.14 17.64 -12.93
CA PRO A 122 36.07 17.19 -13.95
C PRO A 122 37.47 17.71 -13.61
N VAL A 123 38.42 16.80 -13.41
CA VAL A 123 39.83 17.15 -13.33
C VAL A 123 40.26 17.74 -14.67
N ALA A 124 40.72 18.99 -14.66
CA ALA A 124 41.25 19.65 -15.84
C ALA A 124 42.49 18.88 -16.31
N ALA A 125 42.39 18.21 -17.46
CA ALA A 125 43.54 17.63 -18.12
C ALA A 125 44.45 18.77 -18.61
N SER A 126 45.56 18.99 -17.91
CA SER A 126 46.64 19.85 -18.38
C SER A 126 47.13 19.34 -19.75
N ARG A 127 46.84 20.11 -20.80
CA ARG A 127 47.45 19.91 -22.12
C ARG A 127 48.92 20.29 -22.03
N THR A 128 49.79 19.30 -21.95
CA THR A 128 51.18 19.45 -22.36
C THR A 128 51.17 19.83 -23.84
N SER A 129 51.65 21.04 -24.13
CA SER A 129 51.82 21.52 -25.50
C SER A 129 53.14 20.99 -26.03
N ASP A 130 53.08 19.94 -26.84
CA ASP A 130 54.24 19.50 -27.62
C ASP A 130 54.48 20.46 -28.78
N ILE A 131 55.66 21.06 -28.75
CA ILE A 131 56.15 22.08 -29.67
C ILE A 131 56.54 21.39 -30.99
N PHE A 132 55.73 21.53 -32.03
CA PHE A 132 56.17 21.29 -33.41
C PHE A 132 56.76 22.60 -33.95
N HIS A 133 58.09 22.72 -33.95
CA HIS A 133 58.76 23.72 -34.76
C HIS A 133 59.16 23.08 -36.09
N THR A 134 58.34 23.33 -37.11
CA THR A 134 58.73 23.24 -38.51
C THR A 134 59.82 24.28 -38.78
N SER A 135 60.94 23.88 -39.36
CA SER A 135 61.81 24.80 -40.07
C SER A 135 62.18 24.20 -41.42
N ARG A 136 61.91 25.00 -42.45
CA ARG A 136 61.99 24.70 -43.87
C ARG A 136 63.10 25.60 -44.41
N SER A 137 64.08 25.03 -45.11
CA SER A 137 64.86 25.65 -46.19
C SER A 137 65.60 24.55 -46.94
#